data_AF-A0A411JX16-F1
#
_entry.id   AF-A0A411JX16-F1
#
_cell.length_a   1.000
_cell.length_b   1.000
_cell.length_c   1.000
_cell.angle_alpha   90.00
_cell.angle_beta   90.00
_cell.angle_gamma   90.00
#
_symmetry.space_group_name_H-M   'P 1'
#
loop_
_entity.id
_entity.type
_entity.pdbx_description
1 polymer ?
#
loop_
_entity_poly.entity_id
_entity_poly.type
_entity_poly.pdbx_seq_one_letter_code
_entity_poly.pdbx_strand_id
1 'polypeptide(L)'
;MDLLGLIHDFLLVFLGLGLILGSLGVIFFTNLIFSAFSLGLVLVCISLFYILANSQFVASAQLLIYVGAINVLIIFAVMFMNGSEYDKDLNLWTVGDGVTSLVCTSIFISLITTILNTSWYGIIWTTKSNQILEQDLINNSQQIGIHLSTDFFLPFELISIILLVALIGAIAVARQS
;
A
#
# COMPACT_ATOMS: atom_id res chain seq x y z
N MET A 1 -24.24 23.38 -2.83
CA MET A 1 -23.05 22.78 -2.19
C MET A 1 -23.51 21.44 -1.68
N ASP A 2 -23.19 20.40 -2.43
CA ASP A 2 -23.82 19.10 -2.25
C ASP A 2 -23.26 18.43 -1.01
N LEU A 3 -24.13 18.15 -0.03
CA LEU A 3 -23.79 17.52 1.25
C LEU A 3 -22.92 16.27 1.04
N LEU A 4 -23.16 15.54 -0.05
CA LEU A 4 -22.44 14.33 -0.44
C LEU A 4 -20.96 14.59 -0.78
N GLY A 5 -20.65 15.68 -1.51
CA GLY A 5 -19.26 16.02 -1.86
C GLY A 5 -18.43 16.36 -0.62
N LEU A 6 -19.04 17.09 0.33
CA LEU A 6 -18.40 17.47 1.58
C LEU A 6 -18.07 16.25 2.46
N ILE A 7 -18.92 15.23 2.45
CA ILE A 7 -18.68 13.96 3.16
C ILE A 7 -17.51 13.20 2.55
N HIS A 8 -17.40 13.14 1.22
CA HIS A 8 -16.28 12.51 0.53
C HIS A 8 -14.95 13.21 0.84
N ASP A 9 -14.92 14.54 0.79
CA ASP A 9 -13.72 15.33 1.09
C ASP A 9 -13.29 15.15 2.55
N PHE A 10 -14.25 15.18 3.49
CA PHE A 10 -13.97 14.96 4.90
C PHE A 10 -13.39 13.57 5.16
N LEU A 11 -13.96 12.53 4.54
CA LEU A 11 -13.46 11.16 4.67
C LEU A 11 -12.05 11.03 4.08
N LEU A 12 -11.79 11.64 2.92
CA LEU A 12 -10.46 11.62 2.30
C LEU A 12 -9.40 12.25 3.22
N VAL A 13 -9.70 13.42 3.79
CA VAL A 13 -8.79 14.08 4.75
C VAL A 13 -8.56 13.21 5.99
N PHE A 14 -9.62 12.60 6.54
CA PHE A 14 -9.51 11.73 7.71
C PHE A 14 -8.65 10.49 7.43
N LEU A 15 -8.85 9.81 6.30
CA LEU A 15 -8.03 8.67 5.87
C LEU A 15 -6.59 9.07 5.59
N GLY A 16 -6.37 10.21 4.93
CA GLY A 16 -5.05 10.76 4.66
C GLY A 16 -4.28 11.04 5.95
N LEU A 17 -4.96 11.61 6.95
CA LEU A 17 -4.38 11.82 8.28
C LEU A 17 -4.06 10.47 8.95
N GLY A 18 -4.93 9.47 8.83
CA GLY A 18 -4.68 8.11 9.29
C GLY A 18 -3.45 7.46 8.65
N LEU A 19 -3.22 7.68 7.34
CA LEU A 19 -2.03 7.19 6.64
C LEU A 19 -0.75 7.84 7.17
N ILE A 20 -0.77 9.16 7.36
CA ILE A 20 0.38 9.90 7.88
C ILE A 20 0.69 9.44 9.30
N LEU A 21 -0.30 9.42 10.19
CA LEU A 21 -0.13 8.97 11.57
C LEU A 21 0.33 7.51 11.66
N GLY A 22 -0.27 6.62 10.88
CA GLY A 22 0.11 5.21 10.83
C GLY A 22 1.54 5.02 10.32
N SER A 23 1.95 5.76 9.29
CA SER A 23 3.32 5.71 8.75
C SER A 23 4.34 6.24 9.75
N LEU A 24 3.98 7.31 10.46
CA LEU A 24 4.79 7.84 11.55
C LEU A 24 4.90 6.81 12.68
N GLY A 25 3.79 6.16 13.06
CA GLY A 25 3.80 5.09 14.06
C GLY A 25 4.73 3.93 13.71
N VAL A 26 4.79 3.51 12.44
CA VAL A 26 5.71 2.44 12.00
C VAL A 26 7.17 2.78 12.31
N ILE A 27 7.56 4.04 12.16
CA ILE A 27 8.95 4.50 12.32
C ILE A 27 9.27 4.84 13.79
N PHE A 28 8.32 5.46 14.49
CA PHE A 28 8.55 5.99 15.83
C PHE A 28 8.41 4.94 16.95
N PHE A 29 7.67 3.84 16.73
CA PHE A 29 7.52 2.81 17.76
C PHE A 29 8.79 1.97 17.92
N THR A 30 9.42 2.06 19.10
CA THR A 30 10.58 1.22 19.48
C THR A 30 10.22 -0.27 19.57
N ASN A 31 8.99 -0.58 19.94
CA ASN A 31 8.52 -1.96 20.02
C ASN A 31 8.10 -2.44 18.62
N LEU A 32 8.78 -3.46 18.08
CA LEU A 32 8.51 -3.97 16.72
C LEU A 32 7.06 -4.44 16.54
N ILE A 33 6.43 -4.98 17.60
CA ILE A 33 5.04 -5.44 17.55
C ILE A 33 4.08 -4.26 17.31
N PHE A 34 4.31 -3.13 17.97
CA PHE A 34 3.49 -1.93 17.78
C PHE A 34 3.76 -1.28 16.41
N SER A 35 4.99 -1.33 15.91
CA SER A 35 5.32 -0.91 14.55
C SER A 35 4.58 -1.76 13.51
N ALA A 36 4.58 -3.09 13.65
CA ALA A 36 3.84 -3.99 12.76
C ALA A 36 2.31 -3.76 12.81
N PHE A 37 1.74 -3.50 13.98
CA PHE A 37 0.33 -3.16 14.09
C PHE A 37 0.00 -1.82 13.40
N SER A 38 0.89 -0.83 13.54
CA SER A 38 0.78 0.47 12.85
C SER A 38 0.83 0.32 11.33
N LEU A 39 1.64 -0.62 10.81
CA LEU A 39 1.68 -0.97 9.39
C LEU A 39 0.33 -1.56 8.93
N GLY A 40 -0.27 -2.44 9.73
CA GLY A 40 -1.62 -2.93 9.49
C GLY A 40 -2.66 -1.82 9.37
N LEU A 41 -2.60 -0.81 10.25
CA LEU A 41 -3.48 0.35 10.19
C LEU A 41 -3.32 1.13 8.86
N VAL A 42 -2.08 1.38 8.43
CA VAL A 42 -1.80 2.04 7.15
C VAL A 42 -2.41 1.26 5.98
N LEU A 43 -2.23 -0.05 5.95
CA LEU A 43 -2.77 -0.91 4.89
C LEU A 43 -4.31 -0.90 4.85
N VAL A 44 -4.97 -0.86 6.00
CA VAL A 44 -6.43 -0.70 6.09
C VAL A 44 -6.87 0.68 5.57
N CYS A 45 -6.17 1.76 5.94
CA CYS A 45 -6.45 3.09 5.42
C CYS A 45 -6.30 3.15 3.89
N ILE A 46 -5.29 2.49 3.31
CA ILE A 46 -5.10 2.37 1.85
C ILE A 46 -6.28 1.62 1.22
N SER A 47 -6.71 0.49 1.81
CA SER A 47 -7.88 -0.24 1.32
C SER A 47 -9.12 0.63 1.29
N LEU A 48 -9.34 1.45 2.31
CA LEU A 48 -10.49 2.33 2.40
C LEU A 48 -10.40 3.49 1.38
N PHE A 49 -9.19 3.95 1.05
CA PHE A 49 -8.95 4.89 -0.03
C PHE A 49 -9.33 4.31 -1.40
N TYR A 50 -9.06 3.02 -1.65
CA TYR A 50 -9.49 2.35 -2.88
C TYR A 50 -11.00 2.21 -3.01
N ILE A 51 -11.73 2.05 -1.89
CA ILE A 51 -13.20 2.08 -1.91
C ILE A 51 -13.69 3.45 -2.34
N LEU A 52 -13.07 4.52 -1.82
CA LEU A 52 -13.40 5.90 -2.21
C LEU A 52 -13.09 6.20 -3.69
N ALA A 53 -12.07 5.55 -4.23
CA ALA A 53 -11.71 5.62 -5.64
C ALA A 53 -12.59 4.74 -6.57
N ASN A 54 -13.73 4.23 -6.08
CA ASN A 54 -14.64 3.31 -6.79
C ASN A 54 -14.00 1.98 -7.26
N SER A 55 -12.87 1.57 -6.66
CA SER A 55 -12.15 0.35 -7.03
C SER A 55 -12.36 -0.77 -6.00
N GLN A 56 -13.56 -1.33 -5.98
CA GLN A 56 -14.01 -2.29 -4.96
C GLN A 56 -13.20 -3.61 -4.97
N PHE A 57 -12.95 -4.19 -6.15
CA PHE A 57 -12.18 -5.44 -6.27
C PHE A 57 -10.77 -5.29 -5.71
N VAL A 58 -10.07 -4.22 -6.08
CA VAL A 58 -8.70 -3.95 -5.61
C VAL A 58 -8.70 -3.65 -4.10
N ALA A 59 -9.72 -2.95 -3.58
CA ALA A 59 -9.84 -2.73 -2.14
C ALA A 59 -9.99 -4.06 -1.38
N SER A 60 -10.87 -4.96 -1.82
CA SER A 60 -11.03 -6.27 -1.20
C SER A 60 -9.74 -7.10 -1.28
N ALA A 61 -9.05 -7.09 -2.43
CA ALA A 61 -7.77 -7.76 -2.58
C ALA A 61 -6.69 -7.16 -1.66
N GLN A 62 -6.65 -5.84 -1.51
CA GLN A 62 -5.74 -5.13 -0.59
C GLN A 62 -5.95 -5.60 0.85
N LEU A 63 -7.20 -5.67 1.29
CA LEU A 63 -7.55 -6.11 2.63
C LEU A 63 -7.18 -7.60 2.82
N LEU A 64 -7.56 -8.49 1.90
CA LEU A 64 -7.29 -9.92 2.05
C LEU A 64 -5.79 -10.27 2.01
N ILE A 65 -5.05 -9.73 1.04
CA ILE A 65 -3.66 -10.11 0.81
C ILE A 65 -2.73 -9.35 1.76
N TYR A 66 -2.82 -8.02 1.79
CA TYR A 66 -1.86 -7.22 2.55
C TYR A 66 -2.19 -7.18 4.03
N VAL A 67 -3.45 -6.92 4.40
CA VAL A 67 -3.83 -6.89 5.82
C VAL A 67 -4.00 -8.31 6.36
N GLY A 68 -4.64 -9.20 5.61
CA GLY A 68 -5.00 -10.55 6.07
C GLY A 68 -3.84 -11.56 6.05
N ALA A 69 -3.01 -11.57 5.01
CA ALA A 69 -1.93 -12.55 4.89
C ALA A 69 -0.56 -11.95 5.25
N ILE A 70 -0.12 -10.92 4.52
CA ILE A 70 1.25 -10.39 4.65
C ILE A 70 1.46 -9.76 6.02
N ASN A 71 0.59 -8.86 6.47
CA ASN A 71 0.74 -8.19 7.75
C ASN A 71 0.64 -9.18 8.93
N VAL A 72 -0.25 -10.17 8.86
CA VAL A 72 -0.34 -11.23 9.88
C VAL A 72 0.93 -12.06 9.92
N LEU A 73 1.52 -12.40 8.77
CA LEU A 73 2.81 -13.09 8.69
C LEU A 73 3.95 -12.24 9.29
N ILE A 74 3.98 -10.94 9.01
CA ILE A 74 4.94 -10.01 9.61
C ILE A 74 4.79 -9.97 11.13
N ILE A 75 3.56 -9.82 11.63
CA ILE A 75 3.29 -9.83 13.08
C ILE A 75 3.78 -11.15 13.70
N PHE A 76 3.48 -12.29 13.07
CA PHE A 76 3.93 -13.59 13.55
C PHE A 76 5.46 -13.69 13.58
N ALA A 77 6.14 -13.27 12.50
CA ALA A 77 7.60 -13.29 12.42
C ALA A 77 8.25 -12.37 13.46
N VAL A 78 7.72 -11.16 13.63
CA VAL A 78 8.18 -10.20 14.65
C VAL A 78 7.97 -10.75 16.04
N MET A 79 6.81 -11.31 16.35
CA MET A 79 6.53 -11.92 17.65
C MET A 79 7.47 -13.08 17.96
N PHE A 80 7.79 -13.91 16.97
CA PHE A 80 8.73 -15.02 17.12
C PHE A 80 10.16 -14.54 17.38
N MET A 81 10.56 -13.41 16.79
CA MET A 81 11.92 -12.86 16.90
C MET A 81 12.12 -11.92 18.11
N ASN A 82 11.05 -11.55 18.82
CA ASN A 82 11.03 -10.53 19.88
C ASN A 82 11.76 -10.91 21.19
N GLY A 83 12.78 -11.78 21.14
CA GLY A 83 13.55 -12.28 22.28
C GLY A 83 15.00 -11.77 22.38
N SER A 84 15.47 -10.93 21.45
CA SER A 84 16.82 -10.37 21.49
C SER A 84 16.75 -8.95 22.09
N GLU A 85 17.26 -8.77 23.30
CA GLU A 85 17.58 -7.44 23.83
C GLU A 85 18.41 -6.67 22.81
N TYR A 86 17.83 -5.61 22.25
CA TYR A 86 18.54 -4.68 21.39
C TYR A 86 19.34 -3.78 22.33
N ASP A 87 20.52 -4.27 22.72
CA ASP A 87 21.47 -3.46 23.46
C ASP A 87 21.82 -2.27 22.57
N LYS A 88 21.44 -1.10 23.07
CA LYS A 88 21.33 0.11 22.30
C LYS A 88 22.74 0.68 22.21
N ASP A 89 23.54 0.16 21.28
CA ASP A 89 24.82 0.76 20.91
C ASP A 89 24.50 2.07 20.18
N LEU A 90 24.25 3.10 20.99
CA LEU A 90 24.09 4.49 20.61
C LEU A 90 25.45 5.04 20.19
N ASN A 91 26.01 4.49 19.13
CA ASN A 91 27.16 5.06 18.49
C ASN A 91 26.97 4.96 17.01
N LEU A 92 26.71 6.14 16.41
CA LEU A 92 27.13 6.59 15.10
C LEU A 92 26.03 7.42 14.44
N TRP A 93 25.89 8.66 14.92
CA TRP A 93 25.65 9.79 14.04
C TRP A 93 26.81 9.83 13.04
N THR A 94 26.79 8.92 12.07
CA THR A 94 27.74 8.86 10.98
C THR A 94 27.33 9.91 9.98
N VAL A 95 28.30 10.64 9.45
CA VAL A 95 28.18 11.64 8.38
C VAL A 95 27.36 11.14 7.16
N GLY A 96 27.19 9.82 7.01
CA GLY A 96 26.31 9.17 6.03
C GLY A 96 24.81 9.44 6.22
N ASP A 97 24.33 9.73 7.44
CA ASP A 97 22.89 9.98 7.70
C ASP A 97 22.41 11.30 7.09
N GLY A 98 23.34 12.27 6.97
CA GLY A 98 23.08 13.52 6.24
C GLY A 98 22.92 13.30 4.73
N VAL A 99 23.65 12.36 4.15
CA VAL A 99 23.57 12.04 2.71
C VAL A 99 22.26 11.32 2.39
N THR A 100 21.86 10.33 3.19
CA THR A 100 20.57 9.65 3.04
C THR A 100 19.40 10.60 3.22
N SER A 101 19.44 11.49 4.21
CA SER A 101 18.41 12.52 4.39
C SER A 101 18.32 13.48 3.19
N LEU A 102 19.46 13.89 2.64
CA LEU A 102 19.51 14.78 1.47
C LEU A 102 18.94 14.09 0.22
N VAL A 103 19.26 12.82 0.00
CA VAL A 103 18.70 12.03 -1.12
C VAL A 103 17.18 11.86 -0.97
N CYS A 104 16.69 11.48 0.21
CA CYS A 104 15.25 11.37 0.46
C CYS A 104 14.51 12.70 0.24
N THR A 105 15.07 13.81 0.73
CA THR A 105 14.48 15.14 0.58
C THR A 105 14.49 15.60 -0.88
N SER A 106 15.57 15.33 -1.62
CA SER A 106 15.69 15.63 -3.05
C SER A 106 14.64 14.88 -3.88
N ILE A 107 14.46 13.58 -3.61
CA ILE A 107 13.43 12.76 -4.28
C ILE A 107 12.03 13.30 -3.96
N PHE A 108 11.75 13.63 -2.71
CA PHE A 108 10.46 14.19 -2.29
C PHE A 108 10.15 15.53 -3.00
N ILE A 109 11.12 16.44 -3.07
CA ILE A 109 10.97 17.73 -3.78
C ILE A 109 10.75 17.50 -5.28
N SER A 110 11.47 16.55 -5.88
CA SER A 110 11.32 16.20 -7.30
C SER A 110 9.92 15.67 -7.61
N LEU A 111 9.38 14.79 -6.76
CA LEU A 111 8.01 14.28 -6.85
C LEU A 111 6.99 15.41 -6.75
N ILE A 112 7.10 16.29 -5.74
CA ILE A 112 6.17 17.43 -5.58
C ILE A 112 6.22 18.35 -6.81
N THR A 113 7.43 18.66 -7.30
CA THR A 113 7.60 19.54 -8.45
C THR A 113 6.98 18.94 -9.71
N THR A 114 7.12 17.62 -9.90
CA THR A 114 6.49 16.88 -11.02
C THR A 114 4.97 16.90 -10.91
N ILE A 115 4.43 16.70 -9.70
CA ILE A 115 2.99 16.71 -9.44
C ILE A 115 2.41 18.10 -9.70
N LEU A 116 3.08 19.17 -9.26
CA LEU A 116 2.61 20.56 -9.42
C LEU A 116 2.76 21.08 -10.86
N ASN A 117 3.83 20.68 -11.57
CA ASN A 117 4.04 21.07 -12.98
C ASN A 117 3.18 20.27 -13.96
N THR A 118 2.66 19.12 -13.56
CA THR A 118 1.68 18.38 -14.36
C THR A 118 0.36 19.14 -14.32
N SER A 119 -0.09 19.67 -15.46
CA SER A 119 -1.38 20.35 -15.55
C SER A 119 -2.53 19.33 -15.46
N TRP A 120 -3.02 19.09 -14.24
CA TRP A 120 -4.16 18.19 -13.95
C TRP A 120 -5.49 18.65 -14.57
N TYR A 121 -5.54 19.88 -15.11
CA TYR A 121 -6.73 20.46 -15.74
C TYR A 121 -7.23 19.67 -16.95
N GLY A 122 -6.34 18.99 -17.69
CA GLY A 122 -6.72 18.14 -18.82
C GLY A 122 -7.51 16.88 -18.44
N ILE A 123 -7.30 16.36 -17.22
CA ILE A 123 -7.91 15.11 -16.73
C ILE A 123 -9.32 15.37 -16.18
N ILE A 124 -9.58 16.58 -15.67
CA ILE A 124 -10.88 16.98 -15.10
C ILE A 124 -11.97 17.06 -16.18
N TRP A 125 -11.64 17.50 -17.40
CA TRP A 125 -12.60 17.59 -18.50
C TRP A 125 -12.97 16.22 -19.09
N THR A 126 -12.03 15.26 -19.12
CA THR A 126 -12.29 13.90 -19.62
C THR A 126 -13.11 13.07 -18.64
N THR A 127 -12.90 13.25 -17.33
CA THR A 127 -13.63 12.51 -16.29
C THR A 127 -15.11 12.91 -16.23
N LYS A 128 -15.45 14.20 -16.40
CA LYS A 128 -16.85 14.66 -16.39
C LYS A 128 -17.67 14.12 -17.57
N SER A 129 -17.04 13.87 -18.72
CA SER A 129 -17.70 13.31 -19.90
C SER A 129 -17.99 11.80 -19.76
N ASN A 130 -17.18 11.07 -18.99
CA ASN A 130 -17.34 9.62 -18.80
C ASN A 130 -18.35 9.25 -17.72
N GLN A 131 -18.67 10.14 -16.77
CA GLN A 131 -19.66 9.87 -15.72
C GLN A 131 -21.10 9.63 -16.25
N ILE A 132 -21.39 9.96 -17.51
CA ILE A 132 -22.71 9.71 -18.14
C ILE A 132 -22.78 8.27 -18.72
N LEU A 133 -21.66 7.55 -18.82
CA LEU A 133 -21.58 6.18 -19.37
C LEU A 133 -21.32 5.09 -18.32
N GLU A 134 -21.05 5.43 -17.05
CA GLU A 134 -20.65 4.47 -16.00
C GLU A 134 -21.84 3.89 -15.20
N GLN A 135 -22.94 3.55 -15.87
CA GLN A 135 -23.99 2.71 -15.27
C GLN A 135 -23.67 1.22 -15.43
N ASP A 136 -22.39 0.85 -15.34
CA ASP A 136 -21.84 -0.51 -15.48
C ASP A 136 -21.08 -0.95 -14.22
N LEU A 137 -21.44 -0.38 -13.06
CA LEU A 137 -20.84 -0.62 -11.73
C LEU A 137 -20.93 -2.07 -11.24
N ILE A 138 -21.58 -2.97 -11.98
CA ILE A 138 -21.79 -4.37 -11.57
C ILE A 138 -20.72 -5.31 -12.18
N ASN A 139 -19.98 -4.87 -13.21
CA ASN A 139 -19.11 -5.75 -13.99
C ASN A 139 -17.59 -5.52 -13.80
N ASN A 140 -17.16 -4.63 -12.90
CA ASN A 140 -15.73 -4.28 -12.78
C ASN A 140 -14.84 -5.49 -12.42
N SER A 141 -15.29 -6.36 -11.51
CA SER A 141 -14.56 -7.60 -11.17
C SER A 141 -14.55 -8.62 -12.33
N GLN A 142 -15.67 -8.76 -13.04
CA GLN A 142 -15.78 -9.64 -14.20
C GLN A 142 -14.87 -9.15 -15.34
N GLN A 143 -14.84 -7.85 -15.58
CA GLN A 143 -13.99 -7.23 -16.60
C GLN A 143 -12.50 -7.44 -16.29
N ILE A 144 -12.08 -7.26 -15.04
CA ILE A 144 -10.70 -7.57 -14.61
C ILE A 144 -10.37 -9.04 -14.87
N GLY A 145 -11.28 -9.97 -14.56
CA GLY A 145 -11.09 -11.39 -14.84
C GLY A 145 -10.96 -11.73 -16.33
N ILE A 146 -11.72 -11.06 -17.18
CA ILE A 146 -11.63 -11.21 -18.65
C ILE A 146 -10.27 -10.71 -19.15
N HIS A 147 -9.86 -9.49 -18.79
CA HIS A 147 -8.56 -8.95 -19.21
C HIS A 147 -7.39 -9.78 -18.68
N LEU A 148 -7.47 -10.31 -17.46
CA LEU A 148 -6.47 -11.23 -16.93
C LEU A 148 -6.34 -12.52 -17.74
N SER A 149 -7.47 -13.04 -18.25
CA SER A 149 -7.51 -14.30 -18.98
C SER A 149 -7.21 -14.15 -20.47
N THR A 150 -7.49 -12.99 -21.07
CA THR A 150 -7.27 -12.73 -22.51
C THR A 150 -5.98 -11.97 -22.76
N ASP A 151 -5.88 -10.76 -22.24
CA ASP A 151 -4.81 -9.81 -22.60
C ASP A 151 -3.55 -10.04 -21.76
N PHE A 152 -3.73 -10.40 -20.48
CA PHE A 152 -2.65 -10.64 -19.52
C PHE A 152 -2.41 -12.13 -19.21
N PHE A 153 -2.71 -13.01 -20.16
CA PHE A 153 -2.51 -14.46 -20.00
C PHE A 153 -1.05 -14.83 -19.65
N LEU A 154 -0.07 -14.26 -20.35
CA LEU A 154 1.36 -14.52 -20.11
C LEU A 154 1.82 -14.08 -18.70
N PRO A 155 1.53 -12.83 -18.25
CA PRO A 155 1.78 -12.43 -16.87
C PRO A 155 1.11 -13.33 -15.83
N PHE A 156 -0.13 -13.78 -16.07
CA PHE A 156 -0.85 -14.66 -15.16
C PHE A 156 -0.13 -16.00 -14.96
N GLU A 157 0.32 -16.62 -16.06
CA GLU A 157 1.10 -17.87 -16.01
C GLU A 157 2.43 -17.68 -15.25
N LEU A 158 3.14 -16.57 -15.54
CA LEU A 158 4.41 -16.25 -14.88
C LEU A 158 4.24 -16.04 -13.37
N ILE A 159 3.16 -15.38 -12.93
CA ILE A 159 2.84 -15.21 -11.51
C ILE A 159 2.56 -16.56 -10.84
N SER A 160 1.88 -17.49 -11.53
CA SER A 160 1.66 -18.85 -11.02
C SER A 160 2.98 -19.60 -10.79
N ILE A 161 3.91 -19.53 -11.74
CA ILE A 161 5.24 -20.12 -11.60
C ILE A 161 6.02 -19.46 -10.46
N ILE A 162 5.97 -18.13 -10.33
CA ILE A 162 6.62 -17.41 -9.23
C ILE A 162 6.07 -17.85 -7.87
N LEU A 163 4.75 -18.01 -7.75
CA LEU A 163 4.12 -18.50 -6.52
C LEU A 163 4.54 -19.94 -6.20
N LEU A 164 4.64 -20.81 -7.21
CA LEU A 164 5.15 -22.17 -7.05
C LEU A 164 6.59 -22.17 -6.55
N VAL A 165 7.46 -21.38 -7.17
CA VAL A 165 8.88 -21.26 -6.79
C VAL A 165 9.01 -20.66 -5.39
N ALA A 166 8.22 -19.64 -5.05
CA ALA A 166 8.20 -19.04 -3.71
C ALA A 166 7.78 -20.05 -2.63
N LEU A 167 6.78 -20.89 -2.91
CA LEU A 167 6.33 -21.95 -2.00
C LEU A 167 7.40 -23.03 -1.81
N ILE A 168 8.02 -23.51 -2.90
CA ILE A 168 9.10 -24.49 -2.83
C ILE A 168 10.30 -23.90 -2.06
N GLY A 169 10.67 -22.66 -2.34
CA GLY A 169 11.76 -21.96 -1.66
C GLY A 169 11.51 -21.78 -0.17
N ALA A 170 10.30 -21.36 0.21
CA ALA A 170 9.91 -21.21 1.61
C ALA A 170 9.97 -22.56 2.36
N ILE A 171 9.46 -23.64 1.76
CA ILE A 171 9.50 -24.98 2.35
C ILE A 171 10.95 -25.49 2.47
N ALA A 172 11.78 -25.29 1.43
CA ALA A 172 13.17 -25.73 1.44
C ALA A 172 13.99 -25.03 2.52
N VAL A 173 13.75 -23.73 2.77
CA VAL A 173 14.42 -22.96 3.83
C VAL A 173 13.89 -23.32 5.22
N ALA A 174 12.58 -23.53 5.37
CA ALA A 174 11.97 -23.87 6.66
C ALA A 174 12.25 -25.31 7.09
N ARG A 175 12.50 -26.21 6.14
CA ARG A 175 12.84 -27.60 6.41
C ARG A 175 14.27 -27.68 6.94
N GLN A 176 14.39 -27.80 8.26
CA GLN A 176 15.65 -28.15 8.91
C GLN A 176 16.15 -29.50 8.38
N SER A 177 17.45 -29.52 8.06
CA SER A 177 18.21 -30.74 7.78
C SER A 177 18.56 -31.44 9.08
#